data_AF-A0A3M6WAH0-F1
#
_entry.id   AF-A0A3M6WAH0-F1
#
_cell.length_a   1.000
_cell.length_b   1.000
_cell.length_c   1.000
_cell.angle_alpha   90.00
_cell.angle_beta   90.00
_cell.angle_gamma   90.00
#
_symmetry.space_group_name_H-M   'P 1'
#
loop_
_entity.id
_entity.type
_entity.pdbx_description
1 polymer ?
#
loop_
_entity_poly.entity_id
_entity_poly.type
_entity_poly.pdbx_seq_one_letter_code
_entity_poly.pdbx_strand_id
1 'polypeptide(L)'
;MVSIRLNNWKISSPSHDRKQPPTPAFQDRLSFVLYTIFCFMRGYLVLDLTRAYISSDPYFTDPRLSITSPLPSGGVDGLPAQFVRAMVTGAQAWALISQMFYLPCLLPVGLHALGLLADEWSPHLWPSYFGSPQAIFLHGVRGFWGKYWHQTMRWSVAGPGYAVADGLQLKVGGLVRYSLITVVAFGLSGTVHMGLVPPQPLHATVSANVIRLYVAGFFWTQPMAMLVETLGAKIMSCVTGLSLWRAGVGRLIRLLVNGVWVLMWFTLTMPLLSEAGKQMGYWRVWTVPFSIWQGLRREGWVAWPVLNG
;
A
#
# COMPACT_ATOMS: atom_id res chain seq x y z
N MET A 1 8.84 7.95 20.52
CA MET A 1 9.07 7.88 19.06
C MET A 1 9.85 6.61 18.76
N VAL A 2 9.29 5.66 18.01
CA VAL A 2 10.07 4.52 17.50
C VAL A 2 10.87 5.03 16.31
N SER A 3 12.19 4.86 16.34
CA SER A 3 13.04 5.19 15.19
C SER A 3 12.67 4.28 14.03
N ILE A 4 12.02 4.83 12.98
CA ILE A 4 11.73 4.07 11.75
C ILE A 4 13.04 3.70 11.02
N ARG A 5 14.17 4.34 11.39
CA ARG A 5 15.53 3.97 10.97
C ARG A 5 15.85 2.49 11.21
N LEU A 6 15.36 1.90 12.31
CA LEU A 6 15.67 0.50 12.65
C LEU A 6 15.01 -0.51 11.72
N ASN A 7 13.95 -0.14 10.98
CA ASN A 7 13.30 -1.06 10.05
C ASN A 7 13.99 -1.14 8.66
N ASN A 8 14.99 -0.28 8.40
CA ASN A 8 15.69 -0.17 7.12
C ASN A 8 17.22 -0.08 7.28
N TRP A 9 17.82 -0.85 8.20
CA TRP A 9 19.29 -0.89 8.33
C TRP A 9 19.97 -1.22 6.99
N LYS A 10 20.98 -0.41 6.62
CA LYS A 10 22.09 -0.87 5.78
C LYS A 10 22.83 -1.95 6.57
N ILE A 11 22.46 -3.20 6.37
CA ILE A 11 23.14 -4.36 6.97
C ILE A 11 24.48 -4.68 6.28
N SER A 12 25.03 -3.75 5.50
CA SER A 12 26.18 -3.98 4.62
C SER A 12 26.01 -5.21 3.72
N SER A 13 24.77 -5.59 3.41
CA SER A 13 24.46 -6.68 2.49
C SER A 13 24.31 -6.09 1.10
N PRO A 14 25.22 -6.37 0.15
CA PRO A 14 25.16 -5.80 -1.19
C PRO A 14 23.83 -6.09 -1.91
N SER A 15 23.20 -7.21 -1.58
CA SER A 15 21.92 -7.64 -2.16
C SER A 15 20.71 -6.83 -1.67
N HIS A 16 20.77 -6.37 -0.41
CA HIS A 16 19.79 -5.51 0.24
C HIS A 16 20.01 -4.06 -0.19
N ASP A 17 21.24 -3.57 -0.03
CA ASP A 17 21.58 -2.15 -0.17
C ASP A 17 21.36 -1.66 -1.61
N ARG A 18 21.63 -2.51 -2.62
CA ARG A 18 21.35 -2.20 -4.04
C ARG A 18 19.86 -1.99 -4.34
N LYS A 19 18.96 -2.50 -3.51
CA LYS A 19 17.50 -2.46 -3.74
C LYS A 19 16.79 -1.39 -2.91
N GLN A 20 17.50 -0.71 -2.01
CA GLN A 20 16.95 0.37 -1.22
C GLN A 20 16.91 1.69 -2.04
N PRO A 21 15.96 2.59 -1.78
CA PRO A 21 16.02 3.94 -2.33
C PRO A 21 17.35 4.61 -1.94
N PRO A 22 17.96 5.41 -2.82
CA PRO A 22 19.19 6.11 -2.51
C PRO A 22 19.01 7.05 -1.31
N THR A 23 20.05 7.16 -0.50
CA THR A 23 20.12 8.04 0.68
C THR A 23 21.17 9.13 0.46
N PRO A 24 20.89 10.40 0.79
CA PRO A 24 19.60 10.89 1.26
C PRO A 24 18.56 10.92 0.12
N ALA A 25 17.30 10.66 0.43
CA ALA A 25 16.23 10.71 -0.58
C ALA A 25 15.89 12.16 -0.99
N PHE A 26 16.32 13.14 -0.18
CA PHE A 26 16.07 14.57 -0.38
C PHE A 26 17.40 15.32 -0.32
N GLN A 27 17.55 16.36 -1.14
CA GLN A 27 18.79 17.16 -1.18
C GLN A 27 18.96 17.97 0.11
N ASP A 28 17.87 18.49 0.64
CA ASP A 28 17.85 19.32 1.84
C ASP A 28 16.50 19.21 2.59
N ARG A 29 16.43 19.88 3.74
CA ARG A 29 15.24 19.89 4.60
C ARG A 29 14.05 20.56 3.92
N LEU A 30 14.26 21.62 3.15
CA LEU A 30 13.19 22.35 2.45
C LEU A 30 12.53 21.45 1.40
N SER A 31 13.34 20.74 0.62
CA SER A 31 12.90 19.73 -0.35
C SER A 31 12.04 18.66 0.31
N PHE A 32 12.43 18.17 1.50
CA PHE A 32 11.63 17.23 2.28
C PHE A 32 10.30 17.84 2.74
N VAL A 33 10.32 19.08 3.24
CA VAL A 33 9.12 19.78 3.71
C VAL A 33 8.13 19.99 2.56
N LEU A 34 8.59 20.53 1.42
CA LEU A 34 7.75 20.75 0.24
C LEU A 34 7.15 19.45 -0.28
N TYR A 35 7.96 18.39 -0.35
CA TYR A 35 7.47 17.06 -0.74
C TYR A 35 6.43 16.51 0.25
N THR A 36 6.64 16.72 1.55
CA THR A 36 5.71 16.30 2.60
C THR A 36 4.39 17.05 2.50
N ILE A 37 4.41 18.36 2.30
CA ILE A 37 3.19 19.18 2.09
C ILE A 37 2.45 18.70 0.84
N PHE A 38 3.16 18.46 -0.26
CA PHE A 38 2.56 17.92 -1.48
C PHE A 38 1.91 16.54 -1.25
N CYS A 39 2.60 15.62 -0.56
CA CYS A 39 2.05 14.31 -0.22
C CYS A 39 0.85 14.42 0.72
N PHE A 40 0.88 15.37 1.67
CA PHE A 40 -0.22 15.65 2.57
C PHE A 40 -1.45 16.11 1.80
N MET A 41 -1.33 17.18 1.01
CA MET A 41 -2.44 17.73 0.21
C MET A 41 -3.04 16.66 -0.70
N ARG A 42 -2.20 15.93 -1.45
CA ARG A 42 -2.67 14.87 -2.34
C ARG A 42 -3.41 13.77 -1.58
N GLY A 43 -2.84 13.27 -0.49
CA GLY A 43 -3.49 12.21 0.29
C GLY A 43 -4.77 12.69 0.98
N TYR A 44 -4.80 13.92 1.49
CA TYR A 44 -5.99 14.53 2.07
C TYR A 44 -7.13 14.59 1.05
N LEU A 45 -6.86 15.10 -0.16
CA LEU A 45 -7.85 15.17 -1.23
C LEU A 45 -8.37 13.79 -1.64
N VAL A 46 -7.48 12.78 -1.71
CA VAL A 46 -7.90 11.40 -1.98
C VAL A 46 -8.77 10.87 -0.85
N LEU A 47 -8.37 11.02 0.42
CA LEU A 47 -9.14 10.58 1.59
C LEU A 47 -10.54 11.19 1.62
N ASP A 48 -10.65 12.48 1.32
CA ASP A 48 -11.93 13.20 1.30
C ASP A 48 -12.81 12.73 0.13
N LEU A 49 -12.24 12.60 -1.07
CA LEU A 49 -12.95 12.11 -2.26
C LEU A 49 -13.46 10.68 -2.09
N THR A 50 -12.58 9.76 -1.68
CA THR A 50 -12.97 8.36 -1.49
C THR A 50 -13.99 8.24 -0.37
N ARG A 51 -13.88 9.05 0.70
CA ARG A 51 -14.89 9.08 1.76
C ARG A 51 -16.26 9.57 1.28
N ALA A 52 -16.29 10.59 0.42
CA ALA A 52 -17.51 11.12 -0.18
C ALA A 52 -18.19 10.14 -1.13
N TYR A 53 -17.42 9.27 -1.80
CA TYR A 53 -17.97 8.14 -2.57
C TYR A 53 -18.49 7.05 -1.63
N ILE A 54 -17.71 6.67 -0.61
CA ILE A 54 -18.08 5.68 0.41
C ILE A 54 -19.39 6.07 1.12
N SER A 55 -19.65 7.36 1.34
CA SER A 55 -20.89 7.82 1.96
C SER A 55 -22.12 7.63 1.07
N SER A 56 -21.94 7.56 -0.26
CA SER A 56 -23.02 7.36 -1.23
C SER A 56 -23.25 5.90 -1.62
N ASP A 57 -22.27 5.02 -1.40
CA ASP A 57 -22.37 3.60 -1.77
C ASP A 57 -22.68 2.74 -0.52
N PRO A 58 -23.92 2.24 -0.36
CA PRO A 58 -24.34 1.54 0.85
C PRO A 58 -23.57 0.24 1.10
N TYR A 59 -22.90 -0.31 0.08
CA TYR A 59 -22.01 -1.47 0.23
C TYR A 59 -21.04 -1.30 1.39
N PHE A 60 -20.45 -0.12 1.58
CA PHE A 60 -19.43 0.07 2.61
C PHE A 60 -19.99 0.06 4.04
N THR A 61 -21.29 0.20 4.23
CA THR A 61 -21.91 0.29 5.56
C THR A 61 -22.91 -0.82 5.85
N ASP A 62 -23.52 -1.42 4.82
CA ASP A 62 -24.44 -2.55 4.98
C ASP A 62 -23.70 -3.88 4.76
N PRO A 63 -23.48 -4.67 5.83
CA PRO A 63 -22.77 -5.94 5.74
C PRO A 63 -23.47 -6.99 4.87
N ARG A 64 -24.77 -6.81 4.54
CA ARG A 64 -25.55 -7.74 3.71
C ARG A 64 -25.31 -7.55 2.22
N LEU A 65 -24.79 -6.39 1.81
CA LEU A 65 -24.53 -6.10 0.40
C LEU A 65 -23.20 -6.74 -0.04
N SER A 66 -23.25 -7.40 -1.19
CA SER A 66 -22.08 -7.97 -1.85
C SER A 66 -21.26 -6.89 -2.52
N ILE A 67 -19.95 -7.09 -2.64
CA ILE A 67 -19.07 -6.19 -3.41
C ILE A 67 -19.47 -6.10 -4.89
N THR A 68 -20.19 -7.10 -5.40
CA THR A 68 -20.72 -7.13 -6.76
C THR A 68 -22.12 -6.54 -6.90
N SER A 69 -22.78 -6.14 -5.80
CA SER A 69 -24.08 -5.47 -5.86
C SER A 69 -24.02 -4.22 -6.75
N PRO A 70 -25.10 -3.84 -7.44
CA PRO A 70 -25.09 -2.67 -8.33
C PRO A 70 -24.49 -1.42 -7.66
N LEU A 71 -23.80 -0.62 -8.48
CA LEU A 71 -23.28 0.67 -8.05
C LEU A 71 -24.45 1.64 -7.79
N PRO A 72 -24.31 2.61 -6.87
CA PRO A 72 -25.29 3.68 -6.75
C PRO A 72 -25.39 4.46 -8.07
N SER A 73 -26.59 4.92 -8.43
CA SER A 73 -26.81 5.70 -9.65
C SER A 73 -26.01 7.02 -9.63
N GLY A 74 -25.33 7.35 -10.73
CA GLY A 74 -24.72 8.67 -10.93
C GLY A 74 -23.20 8.71 -11.12
N GLY A 75 -22.68 8.15 -12.21
CA GLY A 75 -21.41 8.62 -12.80
C GLY A 75 -20.28 7.61 -13.00
N VAL A 76 -20.48 6.32 -12.72
CA VAL A 76 -19.52 5.23 -13.00
C VAL A 76 -20.16 4.08 -13.80
N ASP A 77 -21.21 4.42 -14.55
CA ASP A 77 -21.95 3.46 -15.37
C ASP A 77 -21.00 2.77 -16.38
N GLY A 78 -21.04 1.44 -16.41
CA GLY A 78 -20.21 0.63 -17.31
C GLY A 78 -18.94 0.01 -16.70
N LEU A 79 -18.55 0.38 -15.48
CA LEU A 79 -17.48 -0.31 -14.74
C LEU A 79 -18.03 -1.40 -13.81
N PRO A 80 -17.34 -2.55 -13.65
CA PRO A 80 -17.75 -3.56 -12.67
C PRO A 80 -17.74 -3.00 -11.25
N ALA A 81 -18.81 -3.23 -10.48
CA ALA A 81 -18.95 -2.69 -9.12
C ALA A 81 -17.76 -3.04 -8.22
N GLN A 82 -17.29 -4.28 -8.33
CA GLN A 82 -16.13 -4.77 -7.61
C GLN A 82 -14.84 -4.01 -7.95
N PHE A 83 -14.64 -3.65 -9.21
CA PHE A 83 -13.49 -2.86 -9.63
C PHE A 83 -13.51 -1.48 -8.96
N VAL A 84 -14.63 -0.77 -9.04
CA VAL A 84 -14.76 0.58 -8.46
C VAL A 84 -14.53 0.54 -6.95
N ARG A 85 -15.22 -0.36 -6.24
CA ARG A 85 -15.09 -0.49 -4.77
C ARG A 85 -13.69 -0.91 -4.35
N ALA A 86 -13.05 -1.83 -5.08
CA ALA A 86 -11.66 -2.20 -4.83
C ALA A 86 -10.70 -1.02 -5.01
N MET A 87 -10.86 -0.22 -6.07
CA MET A 87 -10.01 0.95 -6.31
C MET A 87 -10.22 2.04 -5.24
N VAL A 88 -11.46 2.26 -4.80
CA VAL A 88 -11.78 3.18 -3.70
C VAL A 88 -11.12 2.73 -2.39
N THR A 89 -11.28 1.46 -2.01
CA THR A 89 -10.62 0.90 -0.81
C THR A 89 -9.10 1.03 -0.90
N GLY A 90 -8.51 0.68 -2.05
CA GLY A 90 -7.07 0.78 -2.28
C GLY A 90 -6.56 2.22 -2.21
N ALA A 91 -7.28 3.17 -2.80
CA ALA A 91 -6.95 4.59 -2.76
C ALA A 91 -7.04 5.16 -1.33
N GLN A 92 -8.07 4.78 -0.57
CA GLN A 92 -8.17 5.18 0.84
C GLN A 92 -7.00 4.64 1.66
N ALA A 93 -6.70 3.34 1.52
CA ALA A 93 -5.58 2.71 2.24
C ALA A 93 -4.25 3.37 1.88
N TRP A 94 -4.00 3.62 0.59
CA TRP A 94 -2.81 4.32 0.12
C TRP A 94 -2.69 5.73 0.71
N ALA A 95 -3.79 6.49 0.69
CA ALA A 95 -3.77 7.86 1.17
C ALA A 95 -3.53 7.91 2.68
N LEU A 96 -4.25 7.08 3.46
CA LEU A 96 -4.13 7.01 4.91
C LEU A 96 -2.70 6.66 5.34
N ILE A 97 -2.14 5.59 4.79
CA ILE A 97 -0.78 5.14 5.09
C ILE A 97 0.24 6.21 4.69
N SER A 98 0.05 6.89 3.54
CA SER A 98 0.92 7.98 3.12
C SER A 98 0.94 9.15 4.12
N GLN A 99 -0.21 9.49 4.71
CA GLN A 99 -0.31 10.53 5.72
C GLN A 99 0.42 10.17 7.01
N MET A 100 0.37 8.89 7.42
CA MET A 100 1.02 8.43 8.65
C MET A 100 2.56 8.49 8.60
N PHE A 101 3.16 8.47 7.41
CA PHE A 101 4.63 8.46 7.28
C PHE A 101 5.27 9.84 7.13
N TYR A 102 4.76 10.69 6.23
CA TYR A 102 5.45 11.95 5.94
C TYR A 102 5.11 13.07 6.92
N LEU A 103 3.83 13.27 7.24
CA LEU A 103 3.41 14.44 8.04
C LEU A 103 4.03 14.43 9.45
N PRO A 104 4.02 13.32 10.22
CA PRO A 104 4.63 13.31 11.55
C PRO A 104 6.15 13.54 11.52
N CYS A 105 6.80 13.31 10.39
CA CYS A 105 8.24 13.48 10.21
C CYS A 105 8.68 14.95 10.09
N LEU A 106 7.76 15.90 9.94
CA LEU A 106 8.09 17.32 10.00
C LEU A 106 8.65 17.73 11.37
N LEU A 107 8.14 17.15 12.46
CA LEU A 107 8.60 17.45 13.81
C LEU A 107 10.08 17.10 14.03
N PRO A 108 10.54 15.85 13.81
CA PRO A 108 11.96 15.52 13.97
C PRO A 108 12.86 16.26 12.96
N VAL A 109 12.39 16.58 11.74
CA VAL A 109 13.15 17.44 10.82
C VAL A 109 13.31 18.86 11.37
N GLY A 110 12.27 19.42 11.98
CA GLY A 110 12.32 20.74 12.63
C GLY A 110 13.25 20.76 13.84
N LEU A 111 13.17 19.77 14.73
CA LEU A 111 14.07 19.64 15.89
C LEU A 111 15.54 19.48 15.45
N HIS A 112 15.79 18.72 14.38
CA HIS A 112 17.11 18.61 13.77
C HIS A 112 17.60 19.95 13.19
N ALA A 113 16.72 20.75 12.57
CA ALA A 113 17.08 22.08 12.08
C ALA A 113 17.47 23.04 13.22
N LEU A 114 16.95 22.83 14.43
CA LEU A 114 17.30 23.57 15.64
C LEU A 114 18.56 23.03 16.36
N GLY A 115 19.21 21.99 15.82
CA GLY A 115 20.37 21.35 16.46
C GLY A 115 20.02 20.48 17.67
N LEU A 116 18.75 20.14 17.87
CA LEU A 116 18.27 19.35 19.02
C LEU A 116 18.22 17.84 18.74
N LEU A 117 18.37 17.44 17.47
CA LEU A 117 18.46 16.06 17.05
C LEU A 117 19.66 15.89 16.12
N ALA A 118 20.34 14.75 16.25
CA ALA A 118 21.42 14.36 15.35
C ALA A 118 20.89 13.87 13.99
N ASP A 119 21.77 13.83 12.98
CA ASP A 119 21.48 13.43 11.60
C ASP A 119 20.72 12.10 11.52
N GLU A 120 21.08 11.14 12.38
CA GLU A 120 20.47 9.83 12.46
C GLU A 120 18.95 9.86 12.66
N TRP A 121 18.47 10.91 13.32
CA TRP A 121 17.08 11.06 13.74
C TRP A 121 16.29 11.97 12.82
N SER A 122 16.87 12.39 11.69
CA SER A 122 16.23 13.34 10.79
C SER A 122 15.74 12.68 9.48
N PRO A 123 14.40 12.52 9.31
CA PRO A 123 13.80 11.81 8.16
C PRO A 123 14.22 12.25 6.76
N HIS A 124 14.61 13.52 6.57
CA HIS A 124 15.11 14.00 5.27
C HIS A 124 16.40 13.29 4.80
N LEU A 125 17.16 12.67 5.72
CA LEU A 125 18.37 11.90 5.43
C LEU A 125 18.11 10.40 5.20
N TRP A 126 16.87 9.95 5.39
CA TRP A 126 16.49 8.54 5.25
C TRP A 126 16.11 8.20 3.81
N PRO A 127 16.00 6.90 3.45
CA PRO A 127 15.35 6.49 2.21
C PRO A 127 13.89 6.94 2.20
N SER A 128 13.32 7.11 0.99
CA SER A 128 11.90 7.46 0.85
C SER A 128 10.98 6.35 1.37
N TYR A 129 9.86 6.73 2.00
CA TYR A 129 8.86 5.78 2.51
C TYR A 129 8.16 4.98 1.41
N PHE A 130 8.06 5.59 0.23
CA PHE A 130 7.54 4.99 -0.99
C PHE A 130 8.58 5.13 -2.09
N GLY A 131 8.70 4.12 -2.95
CA GLY A 131 9.54 4.21 -4.14
C GLY A 131 8.82 4.86 -5.31
N SER A 132 9.43 4.74 -6.51
CA SER A 132 8.84 5.28 -7.73
C SER A 132 7.61 4.47 -8.18
N PRO A 133 6.46 5.12 -8.49
CA PRO A 133 5.30 4.46 -9.07
C PRO A 133 5.59 3.73 -10.40
N GLN A 134 6.62 4.17 -11.13
CA GLN A 134 7.06 3.50 -12.37
C GLN A 134 7.42 2.03 -12.14
N ALA A 135 7.82 1.67 -10.91
CA ALA A 135 8.13 0.29 -10.57
C ALA A 135 6.93 -0.65 -10.75
N ILE A 136 5.70 -0.16 -10.56
CA ILE A 136 4.46 -0.92 -10.74
C ILE A 136 4.33 -1.36 -12.21
N PHE A 137 4.47 -0.42 -13.15
CA PHE A 137 4.37 -0.74 -14.58
C PHE A 137 5.59 -1.55 -15.07
N LEU A 138 6.76 -1.36 -14.47
CA LEU A 138 7.96 -2.12 -14.86
C LEU A 138 7.96 -3.57 -14.33
N HIS A 139 7.33 -3.83 -13.19
CA HIS A 139 7.48 -5.10 -12.47
C HIS A 139 6.18 -5.67 -11.89
N GLY A 140 5.02 -5.12 -12.23
CA GLY A 140 3.72 -5.59 -11.76
C GLY A 140 3.54 -5.48 -10.24
N VAL A 141 2.83 -6.44 -9.66
CA VAL A 141 2.58 -6.66 -8.24
C VAL A 141 3.89 -6.81 -7.47
N ARG A 142 4.90 -7.48 -8.06
CA ARG A 142 6.26 -7.50 -7.48
C ARG A 142 6.88 -6.10 -7.37
N GLY A 143 6.61 -5.24 -8.34
CA GLY A 143 7.01 -3.84 -8.34
C GLY A 143 6.27 -3.02 -7.29
N PHE A 144 4.96 -3.24 -7.20
CA PHE A 144 4.11 -2.61 -6.20
C PHE A 144 4.65 -2.88 -4.80
N TRP A 145 4.74 -4.14 -4.37
CA TRP A 145 5.18 -4.48 -3.01
C TRP A 145 6.68 -4.35 -2.80
N GLY A 146 7.46 -4.80 -3.78
CA GLY A 146 8.90 -4.95 -3.65
C GLY A 146 9.69 -3.71 -4.08
N LYS A 147 9.07 -2.59 -4.44
CA LYS A 147 9.80 -1.35 -4.79
C LYS A 147 9.03 -0.07 -4.50
N TYR A 148 7.70 -0.09 -4.59
CA TYR A 148 6.88 1.11 -4.45
C TYR A 148 6.29 1.27 -3.04
N TRP A 149 5.51 0.30 -2.60
CA TRP A 149 4.65 0.39 -1.40
C TRP A 149 5.45 0.22 -0.11
N HIS A 150 5.23 1.10 0.86
CA HIS A 150 5.58 0.92 2.28
C HIS A 150 6.99 0.33 2.53
N GLN A 151 8.02 0.95 1.93
CA GLN A 151 9.36 0.37 1.89
C GLN A 151 10.00 0.20 3.26
N THR A 152 9.51 0.90 4.29
CA THR A 152 9.98 0.77 5.67
C THR A 152 9.78 -0.60 6.29
N MET A 153 8.75 -1.36 5.93
CA MET A 153 8.49 -2.66 6.57
C MET A 153 9.16 -3.82 5.86
N ARG A 154 9.74 -3.55 4.68
CA ARG A 154 10.17 -4.59 3.75
C ARG A 154 11.19 -5.52 4.38
N TRP A 155 12.21 -4.97 5.05
CA TRP A 155 13.27 -5.79 5.62
C TRP A 155 12.79 -6.56 6.84
N SER A 156 12.03 -5.93 7.72
CA SER A 156 11.48 -6.56 8.92
C SER A 156 10.64 -7.80 8.59
N VAL A 157 9.89 -7.78 7.49
CA VAL A 157 9.09 -8.95 7.07
C VAL A 157 9.85 -9.94 6.20
N ALA A 158 10.77 -9.49 5.33
CA ALA A 158 11.48 -10.40 4.43
C ALA A 158 12.72 -11.06 5.06
N GLY A 159 13.32 -10.43 6.06
CA GLY A 159 14.55 -10.87 6.74
C GLY A 159 14.48 -12.32 7.24
N PRO A 160 13.43 -12.73 7.97
CA PRO A 160 13.26 -14.13 8.37
C PRO A 160 13.24 -15.10 7.18
N GLY A 161 12.64 -14.71 6.06
CA GLY A 161 12.64 -15.51 4.84
C GLY A 161 14.02 -15.67 4.23
N TYR A 162 14.86 -14.62 4.29
CA TYR A 162 16.27 -14.71 3.88
C TYR A 162 17.04 -15.68 4.77
N ALA A 163 16.91 -15.58 6.10
CA ALA A 163 17.59 -16.46 7.04
C ALA A 163 17.25 -17.94 6.82
N VAL A 164 15.96 -18.27 6.63
CA VAL A 164 15.53 -19.63 6.33
C VAL A 164 16.06 -20.10 4.98
N ALA A 165 15.99 -19.26 3.94
CA ALA A 165 16.51 -19.59 2.62
C ALA A 165 18.02 -19.89 2.62
N ASP A 166 18.79 -19.12 3.38
CA ASP A 166 20.24 -19.26 3.46
C ASP A 166 20.62 -20.49 4.30
N GLY A 167 19.90 -20.78 5.39
CA GLY A 167 20.05 -22.01 6.16
C GLY A 167 19.75 -23.28 5.36
N LEU A 168 18.81 -23.21 4.42
CA LEU A 168 18.49 -24.29 3.48
C LEU A 168 19.42 -24.31 2.24
N GLN A 169 20.43 -23.43 2.18
CA GLN A 169 21.37 -23.30 1.07
C GLN A 169 20.69 -23.13 -0.30
N LEU A 170 19.54 -22.46 -0.34
CA LEU A 170 18.79 -22.27 -1.58
C LEU A 170 19.57 -21.36 -2.54
N LYS A 171 19.62 -21.75 -3.83
CA LYS A 171 20.33 -21.00 -4.87
C LYS A 171 19.87 -19.54 -4.94
N VAL A 172 20.84 -18.61 -4.83
CA VAL A 172 20.60 -17.17 -5.00
C VAL A 172 20.03 -16.90 -6.40
N GLY A 173 18.94 -16.14 -6.45
CA GLY A 173 18.22 -15.84 -7.70
C GLY A 173 17.34 -16.98 -8.22
N GLY A 174 17.30 -18.14 -7.54
CA GLY A 174 16.40 -19.24 -7.87
C GLY A 174 14.95 -18.94 -7.51
N LEU A 175 14.01 -19.56 -8.25
CA LEU A 175 12.57 -19.41 -8.03
C LEU A 175 12.17 -19.91 -6.63
N VAL A 176 12.67 -21.08 -6.20
CA VAL A 176 12.36 -21.66 -4.88
C VAL A 176 12.73 -20.70 -3.75
N ARG A 177 13.94 -20.12 -3.81
CA ARG A 177 14.41 -19.13 -2.86
C ARG A 177 13.49 -17.90 -2.82
N TYR A 178 13.12 -17.42 -4.00
CA TYR A 178 12.23 -16.28 -4.14
C TYR A 178 10.85 -16.56 -3.55
N SER A 179 10.24 -17.70 -3.88
CA SER A 179 8.95 -18.15 -3.36
C SER A 179 8.95 -18.18 -1.84
N LEU A 180 9.95 -18.83 -1.23
CA LEU A 180 10.06 -18.95 0.22
C LEU A 180 10.11 -17.59 0.91
N ILE A 181 10.93 -16.67 0.40
CA ILE A 181 11.05 -15.32 0.97
C ILE A 181 9.72 -14.57 0.86
N THR A 182 9.04 -14.65 -0.29
CA THR A 182 7.75 -13.96 -0.46
C THR A 182 6.67 -14.55 0.43
N VAL A 183 6.60 -15.88 0.58
CA VAL A 183 5.62 -16.55 1.44
C VAL A 183 5.86 -16.18 2.91
N VAL A 184 7.11 -16.19 3.37
CA VAL A 184 7.43 -15.78 4.75
C VAL A 184 7.09 -14.30 4.97
N ALA A 185 7.50 -13.43 4.05
CA ALA A 185 7.26 -11.99 4.16
C ALA A 185 5.78 -11.64 4.25
N PHE A 186 4.96 -12.17 3.34
CA PHE A 186 3.52 -11.92 3.34
C PHE A 186 2.79 -12.70 4.43
N GLY A 187 3.29 -13.87 4.82
CA GLY A 187 2.84 -14.63 5.98
C GLY A 187 2.90 -13.77 7.24
N LEU A 188 4.08 -13.25 7.56
CA LEU A 188 4.29 -12.35 8.70
C LEU A 188 3.51 -11.04 8.57
N SER A 189 3.48 -10.44 7.38
CA SER A 189 2.70 -9.23 7.13
C SER A 189 1.22 -9.45 7.45
N GLY A 190 0.61 -10.53 6.94
CA GLY A 190 -0.77 -10.87 7.21
C GLY A 190 -1.04 -11.03 8.71
N THR A 191 -0.18 -11.78 9.41
CA THR A 191 -0.29 -12.00 10.85
C THR A 191 -0.23 -10.71 11.66
N VAL A 192 0.70 -9.80 11.34
CA VAL A 192 0.80 -8.49 12.01
C VAL A 192 -0.47 -7.66 11.79
N HIS A 193 -1.00 -7.65 10.56
CA HIS A 193 -2.18 -6.86 10.24
C HIS A 193 -3.48 -7.45 10.82
N MET A 194 -3.53 -8.74 11.18
CA MET A 194 -4.64 -9.28 11.98
C MET A 194 -4.79 -8.52 13.32
N GLY A 195 -3.72 -7.93 13.84
CA GLY A 195 -3.74 -7.09 15.05
C GLY A 195 -4.57 -5.81 14.92
N LEU A 196 -4.95 -5.41 13.70
CA LEU A 196 -5.89 -4.31 13.47
C LEU A 196 -7.32 -4.66 13.93
N VAL A 197 -7.63 -5.95 14.06
CA VAL A 197 -8.97 -6.42 14.43
C VAL A 197 -9.09 -6.53 15.95
N PRO A 198 -9.91 -5.68 16.60
CA PRO A 198 -10.09 -5.75 18.04
C PRO A 198 -10.78 -7.08 18.43
N PRO A 199 -10.65 -7.53 19.69
CA PRO A 199 -11.32 -8.76 20.15
C PRO A 199 -12.85 -8.74 19.97
N GLN A 200 -13.45 -7.55 20.10
CA GLN A 200 -14.89 -7.32 19.95
C GLN A 200 -15.13 -6.13 19.01
N PRO A 201 -15.20 -6.35 17.68
CA PRO A 201 -15.47 -5.27 16.73
C PRO A 201 -16.94 -4.83 16.81
N LEU A 202 -17.15 -3.52 17.02
CA LEU A 202 -18.46 -2.94 17.35
C LEU A 202 -19.55 -3.16 16.28
N HIS A 203 -19.17 -3.26 15.01
CA HIS A 203 -20.08 -3.32 13.87
C HIS A 203 -20.10 -4.66 13.15
N ALA A 204 -19.44 -5.69 13.71
CA ALA A 204 -19.25 -6.96 13.04
C ALA A 204 -20.52 -7.83 13.08
N THR A 205 -20.86 -8.42 11.94
CA THR A 205 -21.89 -9.46 11.81
C THR A 205 -21.28 -10.86 11.70
N VAL A 206 -19.95 -10.96 11.72
CA VAL A 206 -19.19 -12.20 11.70
C VAL A 206 -18.18 -12.20 12.85
N SER A 207 -17.63 -13.36 13.21
CA SER A 207 -16.66 -13.42 14.31
C SER A 207 -15.39 -12.62 14.00
N ALA A 208 -14.73 -12.11 15.05
CA ALA A 208 -13.46 -11.39 14.91
C ALA A 208 -12.39 -12.22 14.16
N ASN A 209 -12.40 -13.55 14.33
CA ASN A 209 -11.48 -14.45 13.63
C ASN A 209 -11.73 -14.47 12.11
N VAL A 210 -12.99 -14.40 11.66
CA VAL A 210 -13.29 -14.29 10.22
C VAL A 210 -12.74 -12.99 9.66
N ILE A 211 -12.89 -11.87 10.37
CA ILE A 211 -12.36 -10.56 9.95
C ILE A 211 -10.83 -10.59 9.88
N ARG A 212 -10.18 -11.21 10.88
CA ARG A 212 -8.72 -11.42 10.86
C ARG A 212 -8.28 -12.23 9.64
N LEU A 213 -9.02 -13.28 9.28
CA LEU A 213 -8.73 -14.08 8.09
C LEU A 213 -8.93 -13.30 6.80
N TYR A 214 -9.90 -12.37 6.72
CA TYR A 214 -10.01 -11.47 5.57
C TYR A 214 -8.77 -10.58 5.45
N VAL A 215 -8.33 -9.95 6.54
CA VAL A 215 -7.11 -9.12 6.53
C VAL A 215 -5.89 -9.95 6.16
N ALA A 216 -5.69 -11.09 6.81
CA ALA A 216 -4.56 -11.98 6.54
C ALA A 216 -4.58 -12.50 5.09
N GLY A 217 -5.75 -12.93 4.61
CA GLY A 217 -5.95 -13.45 3.26
C GLY A 217 -5.57 -12.45 2.16
N PHE A 218 -5.83 -11.16 2.38
CA PHE A 218 -5.35 -10.13 1.46
C PHE A 218 -3.82 -10.19 1.31
N PHE A 219 -3.07 -10.27 2.41
CA PHE A 219 -1.61 -10.34 2.34
C PHE A 219 -1.13 -11.71 1.83
N TRP A 220 -1.71 -12.80 2.30
CA TRP A 220 -1.27 -14.16 1.98
C TRP A 220 -1.47 -14.55 0.51
N THR A 221 -2.38 -13.89 -0.20
CA THR A 221 -2.56 -14.11 -1.65
C THR A 221 -1.47 -13.45 -2.49
N GLN A 222 -0.82 -12.38 -2.03
CA GLN A 222 0.12 -11.59 -2.83
C GLN A 222 1.30 -12.38 -3.43
N PRO A 223 1.92 -13.35 -2.74
CA PRO A 223 2.95 -14.21 -3.32
C PRO A 223 2.49 -14.95 -4.58
N MET A 224 1.21 -15.33 -4.68
CA MET A 224 0.70 -16.05 -5.86
C MET A 224 0.83 -15.19 -7.11
N ALA A 225 0.44 -13.91 -7.06
CA ALA A 225 0.64 -13.01 -8.19
C ALA A 225 2.11 -12.83 -8.55
N MET A 226 2.96 -12.68 -7.55
CA MET A 226 4.39 -12.53 -7.77
C MET A 226 5.00 -13.76 -8.46
N LEU A 227 4.51 -14.96 -8.14
CA LEU A 227 4.94 -16.20 -8.79
C LEU A 227 4.44 -16.31 -10.22
N VAL A 228 3.17 -15.99 -10.47
CA VAL A 228 2.58 -15.93 -11.82
C VAL A 228 3.38 -14.97 -12.71
N GLU A 229 3.71 -13.77 -12.21
CA GLU A 229 4.55 -12.81 -12.94
C GLU A 229 5.95 -13.33 -13.22
N THR A 230 6.56 -14.03 -12.27
CA THR A 230 7.91 -14.55 -12.41
C THR A 230 7.98 -15.66 -13.46
N LEU A 231 7.02 -16.58 -13.41
CA LEU A 231 6.89 -17.68 -14.36
C LEU A 231 6.53 -17.15 -15.75
N GLY A 232 5.53 -16.27 -15.84
CA GLY A 232 5.11 -15.64 -17.08
C GLY A 232 6.25 -14.86 -17.75
N ALA A 233 6.98 -14.03 -16.99
CA ALA A 233 8.13 -13.31 -17.53
C ALA A 233 9.24 -14.24 -18.03
N LYS A 234 9.48 -15.36 -17.33
CA LYS A 234 10.46 -16.38 -17.76
C LYS A 234 10.02 -17.03 -19.08
N ILE A 235 8.78 -17.50 -19.17
CA ILE A 235 8.22 -18.13 -20.38
C ILE A 235 8.28 -17.16 -21.56
N MET A 236 7.77 -15.94 -21.38
CA MET A 236 7.77 -14.93 -22.45
C MET A 236 9.19 -14.60 -22.93
N SER A 237 10.14 -14.47 -22.00
CA SER A 237 11.54 -14.19 -22.34
C SER A 237 12.19 -15.36 -23.09
N CYS A 238 11.82 -16.61 -22.78
CA CYS A 238 12.30 -17.80 -23.50
C CYS A 238 11.74 -17.89 -24.92
N VAL A 239 10.47 -17.52 -25.12
CA VAL A 239 9.80 -17.64 -26.43
C VAL A 239 10.18 -16.50 -27.39
N THR A 240 10.25 -15.27 -26.88
CA THR A 240 10.36 -14.07 -27.73
C THR A 240 11.71 -13.34 -27.62
N GLY A 241 12.58 -13.81 -26.73
CA GLY A 241 13.85 -13.15 -26.42
C GLY A 241 13.69 -11.93 -25.52
N LEU A 242 14.69 -11.69 -24.67
CA LEU A 242 14.64 -10.60 -23.69
C LEU A 242 14.82 -9.21 -24.32
N SER A 243 15.43 -9.10 -25.49
CA SER A 243 15.67 -7.83 -26.21
C SER A 243 14.36 -7.14 -26.58
N LEU A 244 13.36 -7.90 -27.02
CA LEU A 244 12.04 -7.39 -27.43
C LEU A 244 11.38 -6.57 -26.32
N TRP A 245 11.45 -7.03 -25.08
CA TRP A 245 10.76 -6.43 -23.92
C TRP A 245 11.51 -5.26 -23.28
N ARG A 246 12.69 -4.91 -23.79
CA ARG A 246 13.54 -3.85 -23.21
C ARG A 246 13.34 -2.48 -23.86
N ALA A 247 12.90 -2.42 -25.11
CA ALA A 247 12.79 -1.17 -25.86
C ALA A 247 11.55 -1.12 -26.77
N GLY A 248 11.28 0.06 -27.32
CA GLY A 248 10.23 0.29 -28.32
C GLY A 248 8.85 -0.24 -27.91
N VAL A 249 8.16 -0.83 -28.88
CA VAL A 249 6.79 -1.37 -28.71
C VAL A 249 6.73 -2.48 -27.66
N GLY A 250 7.72 -3.37 -27.60
CA GLY A 250 7.72 -4.45 -26.61
C GLY A 250 7.84 -3.94 -25.16
N ARG A 251 8.59 -2.86 -24.93
CA ARG A 251 8.59 -2.18 -23.61
C ARG A 251 7.20 -1.62 -23.30
N LEU A 252 6.54 -0.96 -24.24
CA LEU A 252 5.20 -0.41 -24.04
C LEU A 252 4.19 -1.51 -23.69
N ILE A 253 4.19 -2.61 -24.43
CA ILE A 253 3.32 -3.78 -24.15
C ILE A 253 3.57 -4.30 -22.74
N ARG A 254 4.83 -4.46 -22.32
CA ARG A 254 5.16 -4.90 -20.96
C ARG A 254 4.59 -3.95 -19.90
N LEU A 255 4.73 -2.63 -20.09
CA LEU A 255 4.20 -1.65 -19.14
C LEU A 255 2.68 -1.76 -19.00
N LEU A 256 1.98 -1.89 -20.13
CA LEU A 256 0.52 -2.06 -20.16
C LEU A 256 0.08 -3.38 -19.52
N VAL A 257 0.69 -4.50 -19.88
CA VAL A 257 0.37 -5.83 -19.32
C VAL A 257 0.56 -5.84 -17.81
N ASN A 258 1.67 -5.30 -17.30
CA ASN A 258 1.89 -5.21 -15.86
C ASN A 258 0.89 -4.29 -15.18
N GLY A 259 0.55 -3.15 -15.79
CA GLY A 259 -0.45 -2.22 -15.24
C GLY A 259 -1.83 -2.87 -15.14
N VAL A 260 -2.30 -3.49 -16.22
CA VAL A 260 -3.58 -4.22 -16.26
C VAL A 260 -3.58 -5.38 -15.26
N TRP A 261 -2.48 -6.15 -15.20
CA TRP A 261 -2.33 -7.26 -14.26
C TRP A 261 -2.44 -6.79 -12.80
N VAL A 262 -1.80 -5.68 -12.44
CA VAL A 262 -1.90 -5.09 -11.09
C VAL A 262 -3.33 -4.68 -10.77
N LEU A 263 -4.01 -3.98 -11.70
CA LEU A 263 -5.40 -3.56 -11.52
C LEU A 263 -6.33 -4.75 -11.34
N MET A 264 -6.19 -5.78 -12.18
CA MET A 264 -6.96 -7.02 -12.10
C MET A 264 -6.70 -7.74 -10.78
N TRP A 265 -5.43 -7.90 -10.39
CA TRP A 265 -5.07 -8.59 -9.15
C TRP A 265 -5.63 -7.92 -7.90
N PHE A 266 -5.53 -6.59 -7.82
CA PHE A 266 -6.11 -5.85 -6.71
C PHE A 266 -7.64 -5.80 -6.76
N THR A 267 -8.26 -5.83 -7.94
CA THR A 267 -9.72 -5.99 -8.05
C THR A 267 -10.20 -7.31 -7.45
N LEU A 268 -9.41 -8.38 -7.59
CA LEU A 268 -9.73 -9.70 -7.05
C LEU A 268 -9.43 -9.81 -5.54
N THR A 269 -8.35 -9.20 -5.05
CA THR A 269 -7.88 -9.40 -3.66
C THR A 269 -8.31 -8.31 -2.68
N MET A 270 -8.47 -7.05 -3.12
CA MET A 270 -8.94 -5.94 -2.27
C MET A 270 -10.35 -6.11 -1.68
N PRO A 271 -11.28 -6.89 -2.26
CA PRO A 271 -12.52 -7.28 -1.58
C PRO A 271 -12.30 -7.78 -0.16
N LEU A 272 -11.24 -8.53 0.10
CA LEU A 272 -10.92 -9.04 1.45
C LEU A 272 -10.72 -7.90 2.45
N LEU A 273 -9.96 -6.86 2.10
CA LEU A 273 -9.81 -5.68 2.96
C LEU A 273 -11.08 -4.83 3.02
N SER A 274 -11.84 -4.77 1.93
CA SER A 274 -13.10 -4.00 1.86
C SER A 274 -14.13 -4.59 2.83
N GLU A 275 -14.30 -5.91 2.81
CA GLU A 275 -15.16 -6.65 3.75
C GLU A 275 -14.67 -6.50 5.19
N ALA A 276 -13.36 -6.64 5.43
CA ALA A 276 -12.82 -6.43 6.77
C ALA A 276 -13.11 -5.02 7.30
N GLY A 277 -12.85 -3.99 6.49
CA GLY A 277 -13.14 -2.58 6.85
C GLY A 277 -14.62 -2.33 7.11
N LYS A 278 -15.50 -2.98 6.35
CA LYS A 278 -16.97 -2.91 6.52
C LYS A 278 -17.39 -3.49 7.85
N GLN A 279 -16.91 -4.69 8.16
CA GLN A 279 -17.20 -5.38 9.43
C GLN A 279 -16.62 -4.63 10.64
N MET A 280 -15.49 -3.96 10.48
CA MET A 280 -14.89 -3.12 11.53
C MET A 280 -15.55 -1.72 11.63
N GLY A 281 -16.40 -1.34 10.67
CA GLY A 281 -17.03 -0.02 10.62
C GLY A 281 -16.09 1.13 10.28
N TYR A 282 -14.92 0.86 9.71
CA TYR A 282 -13.92 1.89 9.35
C TYR A 282 -14.46 2.94 8.37
N TRP A 283 -15.47 2.56 7.59
CA TRP A 283 -16.09 3.40 6.58
C TRP A 283 -17.12 4.38 7.15
N ARG A 284 -17.47 4.27 8.43
CA ARG A 284 -18.53 5.08 9.06
C ARG A 284 -18.07 6.50 9.43
N VAL A 285 -16.80 6.66 9.79
CA VAL A 285 -16.24 7.94 10.21
C VAL A 285 -15.67 8.73 9.02
N TRP A 286 -15.79 10.05 9.04
CA TRP A 286 -15.06 10.88 8.07
C TRP A 286 -13.59 10.91 8.46
N THR A 287 -12.68 10.59 7.53
CA THR A 287 -11.25 10.43 7.87
C THR A 287 -10.51 11.74 8.04
N VAL A 288 -11.08 12.84 7.56
CA VAL A 288 -10.52 14.20 7.65
C VAL A 288 -11.48 15.14 8.40
N PRO A 289 -10.97 16.15 9.13
CA PRO A 289 -11.82 17.04 9.92
C PRO A 289 -12.64 18.02 9.08
N PHE A 290 -12.14 18.41 7.91
CA PHE A 290 -12.82 19.33 6.98
C PHE A 290 -12.98 18.68 5.60
N SER A 291 -14.18 18.73 5.04
CA SER A 291 -14.48 18.12 3.75
C SER A 291 -14.80 19.17 2.70
N ILE A 292 -14.04 19.14 1.60
CA ILE A 292 -14.34 19.93 0.41
C ILE A 292 -15.60 19.38 -0.25
N TRP A 293 -15.75 18.05 -0.28
CA TRP A 293 -16.90 17.42 -0.92
C TRP A 293 -18.22 17.65 -0.19
N GLN A 294 -18.25 17.61 1.14
CA GLN A 294 -19.46 18.00 1.89
C GLN A 294 -19.79 19.48 1.67
N GLY A 295 -18.77 20.35 1.64
CA GLY A 295 -18.94 21.77 1.32
C GLY A 295 -19.58 21.98 -0.06
N LEU A 296 -19.08 21.29 -1.09
CA LEU A 296 -19.62 21.33 -2.45
C LEU A 296 -21.05 20.77 -2.54
N ARG A 297 -21.40 19.77 -1.72
CA ARG A 297 -22.77 19.22 -1.59
C ARG A 297 -23.69 20.07 -0.73
N ARG A 298 -23.21 21.19 -0.16
CA ARG A 298 -23.95 22.05 0.79
C ARG A 298 -24.35 21.33 2.08
N GLU A 299 -23.58 20.34 2.50
CA GLU A 299 -23.75 19.56 3.73
C GLU A 299 -22.94 20.15 4.91
N GLY A 300 -22.17 21.21 4.68
CA GLY A 300 -21.25 21.83 5.63
C GLY A 300 -19.79 21.49 5.35
N TRP A 301 -18.85 22.27 5.89
CA TRP A 301 -17.40 22.09 5.67
C TRP A 301 -16.73 21.28 6.77
N VAL A 302 -17.36 21.18 7.94
CA VAL A 302 -16.83 20.49 9.13
C VAL A 302 -17.41 19.08 9.18
N ALA A 303 -16.54 18.10 8.97
CA ALA A 303 -16.95 16.70 8.87
C ALA A 303 -16.93 15.98 10.23
N TRP A 304 -16.17 16.48 11.20
CA TRP A 304 -16.06 15.88 12.53
C TRP A 304 -17.03 16.54 13.49
N PRO A 305 -18.01 15.79 14.06
CA PRO A 305 -19.01 16.36 14.95
C PRO A 305 -18.44 17.06 16.17
N VAL A 306 -17.30 16.60 16.71
CA VAL A 306 -16.62 17.20 17.87
C VAL A 306 -16.13 18.63 17.64
N LEU A 307 -16.04 19.06 16.37
CA LEU A 307 -15.64 20.42 16.00
C LEU A 307 -16.84 21.34 15.76
N ASN A 308 -18.05 20.78 15.68
CA ASN A 308 -19.31 21.52 15.62
C ASN A 308 -19.79 21.74 17.07
N GLY A 309 -19.24 22.77 17.72
CA GLY A 309 -19.69 23.23 19.03
C GLY A 309 -21.13 23.73 19.02
#